data_AF-A0A357Y106-F1
#
_entry.id   AF-A0A357Y106-F1
#
_cell.length_a   1.000
_cell.length_b   1.000
_cell.length_c   1.000
_cell.angle_alpha   90.00
_cell.angle_beta   90.00
_cell.angle_gamma   90.00
#
_symmetry.space_group_name_H-M   'P 1'
#
loop_
_entity.id
_entity.type
_entity.pdbx_description
1 polymer ?
#
loop_
_entity_poly.entity_id
_entity_poly.type
_entity_poly.pdbx_seq_one_letter_code
_entity_poly.pdbx_strand_id
1 'polypeptide(L)'
;MTPINPLTSPLTSAGMSPLASNSTAASAAVAADAASFQNILQDAQRKVQAAQDDSATVTKSALTKKEQKLKEACQGFEAMFLTLMYKQMRNTVPKDPLFGESNAMNIFKDMRDTQLMQNVASAGGMGLADMLYKQLAPSVLKQEQAAAKAADAQQKTAANKAAQASASYM
;
A
#
# COMPACT_ATOMS: atom_id res chain seq x y z
N MET A 1 80.96 1.30 49.69
CA MET A 1 80.07 2.47 49.68
C MET A 1 78.85 2.16 50.54
N THR A 2 79.04 2.26 51.86
CA THR A 2 77.99 2.39 52.91
C THR A 2 77.59 3.88 53.01
N PRO A 3 76.67 4.36 53.88
CA PRO A 3 75.85 3.72 54.93
C PRO A 3 74.34 3.68 54.51
N ILE A 4 73.28 3.59 55.32
CA ILE A 4 73.02 3.73 56.77
C ILE A 4 71.95 2.69 57.21
N ASN A 5 71.91 2.34 58.51
CA ASN A 5 70.80 1.65 59.18
C ASN A 5 70.38 2.50 60.40
N PRO A 6 69.08 2.61 60.74
CA PRO A 6 68.73 2.47 62.15
C PRO A 6 67.41 1.72 62.42
N LEU A 7 67.36 1.06 63.59
CA LEU A 7 66.14 0.52 64.19
C LEU A 7 65.16 1.64 64.60
N THR A 8 63.85 1.43 64.42
CA THR A 8 62.80 1.73 65.42
C THR A 8 61.49 1.00 65.06
N SER A 9 60.85 0.35 66.03
CA SER A 9 59.46 -0.13 65.93
C SER A 9 58.50 0.91 66.49
N PRO A 10 57.24 0.96 66.04
CA PRO A 10 56.14 0.93 67.02
C PRO A 10 54.89 0.14 66.60
N LEU A 11 54.03 -0.18 67.58
CA LEU A 11 52.66 -0.67 67.34
C LEU A 11 51.73 0.47 66.89
N THR A 12 50.84 0.18 65.94
CA THR A 12 49.61 0.94 65.57
C THR A 12 48.77 -0.04 64.74
N SER A 13 47.69 -0.66 65.22
CA SER A 13 46.37 -0.15 65.66
C SER A 13 45.40 0.19 64.53
N ALA A 14 44.38 -0.68 64.36
CA ALA A 14 43.08 -0.48 63.70
C ALA A 14 43.05 0.06 62.24
N GLY A 15 42.53 -0.76 61.31
CA GLY A 15 42.41 -0.37 59.89
C GLY A 15 41.54 -1.27 59.02
N MET A 16 40.23 -1.28 59.30
CA MET A 16 39.13 -1.46 58.33
C MET A 16 39.26 -2.51 57.20
N SER A 17 38.53 -3.63 57.32
CA SER A 17 38.09 -4.40 56.14
C SER A 17 37.02 -3.60 55.37
N PRO A 18 37.17 -3.34 54.06
CA PRO A 18 36.03 -3.03 53.21
C PRO A 18 35.34 -4.33 52.82
N LEU A 19 34.16 -4.53 53.41
CA LEU A 19 33.19 -5.56 53.08
C LEU A 19 32.95 -5.67 51.56
N ALA A 20 33.29 -6.81 50.97
CA ALA A 20 32.88 -7.13 49.60
C ALA A 20 31.41 -7.61 49.60
N SER A 21 30.47 -6.72 49.28
CA SER A 21 29.09 -7.04 48.82
C SER A 21 28.33 -5.76 48.47
N ASN A 22 27.85 -5.64 47.21
CA ASN A 22 26.57 -4.98 46.80
C ASN A 22 26.45 -4.65 45.28
N SER A 23 27.43 -4.95 44.43
CA SER A 23 27.33 -4.65 42.99
C SER A 23 26.32 -5.52 42.22
N THR A 24 26.09 -6.77 42.65
CA THR A 24 25.27 -7.76 41.92
C THR A 24 23.76 -7.55 42.04
N ALA A 25 23.26 -7.12 43.20
CA ALA A 25 21.82 -6.89 43.40
C ALA A 25 21.30 -5.66 42.63
N ALA A 26 22.07 -4.57 42.62
CA ALA A 26 21.70 -3.36 41.89
C ALA A 26 21.71 -3.57 40.36
N SER A 27 22.66 -4.35 39.82
CA SER A 27 22.72 -4.64 38.39
C SER A 27 21.52 -5.46 37.88
N ALA A 28 20.94 -6.33 38.72
CA ALA A 28 19.78 -7.14 38.33
C ALA A 28 18.52 -6.28 38.14
N ALA A 29 18.31 -5.28 38.99
CA ALA A 29 17.18 -4.35 38.87
C ALA A 29 17.29 -3.46 37.61
N VAL A 30 18.48 -2.94 37.32
CA VAL A 30 18.74 -2.12 36.12
C VAL A 30 18.63 -2.94 34.84
N ALA A 31 19.04 -4.21 34.85
CA ALA A 31 18.86 -5.11 33.71
C ALA A 31 17.37 -5.45 33.45
N ALA A 32 16.55 -5.57 34.50
CA ALA A 32 15.12 -5.78 34.37
C ALA A 32 14.39 -4.54 33.79
N ASP A 33 14.80 -3.34 34.20
CA ASP A 33 14.26 -2.09 33.66
C ASP A 33 14.64 -1.90 32.17
N ALA A 34 15.90 -2.17 31.81
CA ALA A 34 16.36 -2.17 30.43
C ALA A 34 15.60 -3.20 29.55
N ALA A 35 15.30 -4.38 30.10
CA ALA A 35 14.48 -5.38 29.41
C ALA A 35 13.02 -4.93 29.23
N SER A 36 12.43 -4.21 30.20
CA SER A 36 11.07 -3.67 30.05
C SER A 36 10.99 -2.60 28.96
N PHE A 37 11.97 -1.69 28.92
CA PHE A 37 12.11 -0.67 27.87
C PHE A 37 12.27 -1.30 26.47
N GLN A 38 13.10 -2.35 26.35
CA GLN A 38 13.30 -3.07 25.10
C GLN A 38 12.00 -3.71 24.57
N ASN A 39 11.18 -4.28 25.46
CA ASN A 39 9.85 -4.80 25.11
C ASN A 39 8.92 -3.68 24.66
N ILE A 40 8.86 -2.56 25.37
CA ILE A 40 8.01 -1.40 25.03
C ILE A 40 8.37 -0.83 23.64
N LEU A 41 9.66 -0.71 23.32
CA LEU A 41 10.12 -0.30 21.99
C LEU A 41 9.70 -1.28 20.89
N GLN A 42 9.79 -2.58 21.15
CA GLN A 42 9.44 -3.63 20.19
C GLN A 42 7.92 -3.69 19.96
N ASP A 43 7.13 -3.44 21.00
CA ASP A 43 5.67 -3.36 20.95
C ASP A 43 5.19 -2.09 20.22
N ALA A 44 5.88 -0.96 20.40
CA ALA A 44 5.67 0.25 19.63
C ALA A 44 5.98 0.05 18.13
N GLN A 45 7.11 -0.60 17.81
CA GLN A 45 7.48 -0.94 16.43
C GLN A 45 6.46 -1.89 15.79
N ARG A 46 6.02 -2.94 16.49
CA ARG A 46 4.97 -3.86 16.02
C ARG A 46 3.64 -3.15 15.76
N LYS A 47 3.21 -2.24 16.64
CA LYS A 47 1.97 -1.47 16.46
C LYS A 47 2.04 -0.53 15.26
N VAL A 48 3.20 0.09 15.01
CA VAL A 48 3.42 0.90 13.80
C VAL A 48 3.38 0.04 12.53
N GLN A 49 4.00 -1.14 12.53
CA GLN A 49 3.98 -2.06 11.38
C GLN A 49 2.57 -2.60 11.10
N ALA A 50 1.85 -3.10 12.11
CA ALA A 50 0.48 -3.60 11.95
C ALA A 50 -0.48 -2.51 11.41
N ALA A 51 -0.38 -1.28 11.93
CA ALA A 51 -1.18 -0.15 11.44
C ALA A 51 -0.78 0.30 10.01
N GLN A 52 0.47 0.06 9.60
CA GLN A 52 0.91 0.29 8.22
C GLN A 52 0.42 -0.81 7.28
N ASP A 53 0.47 -2.08 7.68
CA ASP A 53 0.04 -3.22 6.86
C ASP A 53 -1.48 -3.22 6.60
N ASP A 54 -2.31 -2.83 7.57
CA ASP A 54 -3.75 -2.66 7.36
C ASP A 54 -4.06 -1.53 6.35
N SER A 55 -3.45 -0.35 6.53
CA SER A 55 -3.64 0.78 5.58
C SER A 55 -3.06 0.45 4.19
N ALA A 56 -1.92 -0.24 4.12
CA ALA A 56 -1.33 -0.73 2.88
C ALA A 56 -2.22 -1.77 2.17
N THR A 57 -2.88 -2.65 2.92
CA THR A 57 -3.79 -3.67 2.37
C THR A 57 -5.08 -3.04 1.81
N VAL A 58 -5.67 -2.08 2.52
CA VAL A 58 -6.85 -1.34 2.03
C VAL A 58 -6.52 -0.52 0.79
N THR A 59 -5.42 0.22 0.78
CA THR A 59 -4.99 1.02 -0.37
C THR A 59 -4.60 0.16 -1.58
N LYS A 60 -3.93 -0.98 -1.37
CA LYS A 60 -3.65 -1.96 -2.43
C LYS A 60 -4.93 -2.56 -3.03
N SER A 61 -5.94 -2.87 -2.20
CA SER A 61 -7.25 -3.35 -2.66
C SER A 61 -8.05 -2.29 -3.43
N ALA A 62 -7.90 -1.01 -3.10
CA ALA A 62 -8.50 0.09 -3.86
C ALA A 62 -7.82 0.26 -5.24
N LEU A 63 -6.49 0.21 -5.28
CA LEU A 63 -5.70 0.31 -6.51
C LEU A 63 -6.03 -0.83 -7.50
N THR A 64 -6.03 -2.09 -7.06
CA THR A 64 -6.33 -3.23 -7.95
C THR A 64 -7.75 -3.17 -8.53
N LYS A 65 -8.75 -2.73 -7.75
CA LYS A 65 -10.12 -2.50 -8.25
C LYS A 65 -10.18 -1.38 -9.29
N LYS A 66 -9.34 -0.35 -9.18
CA LYS A 66 -9.24 0.73 -10.18
C LYS A 66 -8.52 0.27 -11.44
N GLU A 67 -7.47 -0.56 -11.32
CA GLU A 67 -6.80 -1.18 -12.48
C GLU A 67 -7.75 -2.09 -13.28
N GLN A 68 -8.55 -2.92 -12.59
CA GLN A 68 -9.56 -3.76 -13.23
C GLN A 68 -10.59 -2.91 -14.00
N LYS A 69 -11.18 -1.89 -13.36
CA LYS A 69 -12.12 -0.97 -14.02
C LYS A 69 -11.51 -0.20 -15.19
N LEU A 70 -10.23 0.16 -15.09
CA LEU A 70 -9.51 0.82 -16.19
C LEU A 70 -9.36 -0.13 -17.38
N LYS A 71 -8.99 -1.40 -17.13
CA LYS A 71 -8.89 -2.43 -18.17
C LYS A 71 -10.25 -2.73 -18.81
N GLU A 72 -11.32 -2.86 -18.02
CA GLU A 72 -12.70 -3.01 -18.50
C GLU A 72 -13.12 -1.84 -19.40
N ALA A 73 -12.83 -0.60 -19.00
CA ALA A 73 -13.13 0.59 -19.80
C ALA A 73 -12.35 0.62 -21.12
N CYS A 74 -11.06 0.23 -21.11
CA CYS A 74 -10.26 0.09 -22.33
C CYS A 74 -10.81 -1.02 -23.26
N GLN A 75 -11.26 -2.15 -22.72
CA GLN A 75 -11.90 -3.23 -23.49
C GLN A 75 -13.25 -2.78 -24.10
N GLY A 76 -14.06 -2.03 -23.34
CA GLY A 76 -15.30 -1.44 -23.86
C GLY A 76 -15.08 -0.42 -24.98
N PHE A 77 -13.98 0.36 -24.91
CA PHE A 77 -13.58 1.24 -26.00
C PHE A 77 -13.19 0.45 -27.26
N GLU A 78 -12.39 -0.61 -27.12
CA GLU A 78 -12.03 -1.48 -28.26
C GLU A 78 -13.26 -2.17 -28.87
N ALA A 79 -14.23 -2.61 -28.06
CA ALA A 79 -15.50 -3.16 -28.54
C ALA A 79 -16.31 -2.15 -29.38
N MET A 80 -16.40 -0.89 -28.95
CA MET A 80 -17.04 0.17 -29.73
C MET A 80 -16.29 0.47 -31.02
N PHE A 81 -14.95 0.53 -30.98
CA PHE A 81 -14.11 0.75 -32.15
C PHE A 81 -14.29 -0.37 -33.19
N LEU A 82 -14.22 -1.63 -32.75
CA LEU A 82 -14.47 -2.81 -33.59
C LEU A 82 -15.89 -2.81 -34.18
N THR A 83 -16.90 -2.44 -33.39
CA THR A 83 -18.29 -2.30 -33.86
C THR A 83 -18.39 -1.26 -34.98
N LEU A 84 -17.77 -0.09 -34.81
CA LEU A 84 -17.75 0.95 -35.85
C LEU A 84 -16.99 0.47 -37.10
N MET A 85 -15.81 -0.11 -36.93
CA MET A 85 -14.99 -0.62 -38.04
C MET A 85 -15.74 -1.68 -38.85
N TYR A 86 -16.35 -2.66 -38.18
CA TYR A 86 -17.13 -3.73 -38.82
C TYR A 86 -18.37 -3.20 -39.55
N LYS A 87 -19.05 -2.19 -38.99
CA LYS A 87 -20.14 -1.48 -39.70
C LYS A 87 -19.65 -0.79 -40.96
N GLN A 88 -18.49 -0.11 -40.94
CA GLN A 88 -17.93 0.48 -42.15
C GLN A 88 -17.51 -0.57 -43.18
N MET A 89 -16.95 -1.71 -42.76
CA MET A 89 -16.68 -2.83 -43.66
C MET A 89 -17.96 -3.33 -44.36
N ARG A 90 -19.08 -3.48 -43.62
CA ARG A 90 -20.37 -3.81 -44.25
C ARG A 90 -20.82 -2.75 -45.25
N ASN A 91 -20.68 -1.47 -44.92
CA ASN A 91 -21.10 -0.38 -45.81
C ASN A 91 -20.36 -0.36 -47.16
N THR A 92 -19.17 -0.99 -47.25
CA THR A 92 -18.46 -1.17 -48.54
C THR A 92 -18.99 -2.33 -49.40
N VAL A 93 -19.82 -3.21 -48.85
CA VAL A 93 -20.45 -4.30 -49.62
C VAL A 93 -21.71 -3.76 -50.31
N PRO A 94 -21.82 -3.85 -51.66
CA PRO A 94 -23.02 -3.44 -52.37
C PRO A 94 -24.26 -4.16 -51.86
N LYS A 95 -25.35 -3.41 -51.65
CA LYS A 95 -26.63 -4.00 -51.23
C LYS A 95 -27.28 -4.72 -52.41
N ASP A 96 -27.78 -5.92 -52.16
CA ASP A 96 -28.42 -6.74 -53.18
C ASP A 96 -29.76 -6.09 -53.59
N PRO A 97 -29.94 -5.67 -54.86
CA PRO A 97 -31.16 -5.00 -55.31
C PRO A 97 -32.40 -5.91 -55.32
N LEU A 98 -32.22 -7.24 -55.29
CA LEU A 98 -33.32 -8.21 -55.25
C LEU A 98 -33.90 -8.41 -53.84
N PHE A 99 -33.08 -8.21 -52.80
CA PHE A 99 -33.46 -8.42 -51.40
C PHE A 99 -33.30 -7.12 -50.61
N GLY A 100 -34.28 -6.23 -50.73
CA GLY A 100 -34.29 -4.95 -50.03
C GLY A 100 -34.09 -5.09 -48.51
N GLU A 101 -33.15 -4.32 -47.95
CA GLU A 101 -32.88 -4.35 -46.52
C GLU A 101 -34.04 -3.76 -45.72
N SER A 102 -34.77 -4.60 -44.99
CA SER A 102 -35.75 -4.15 -43.99
C SER A 102 -35.05 -3.46 -42.80
N ASN A 103 -35.65 -2.36 -42.31
CA ASN A 103 -35.18 -1.67 -41.11
C ASN A 103 -35.07 -2.60 -39.89
N ALA A 104 -36.01 -3.54 -39.72
CA ALA A 104 -35.97 -4.53 -38.65
C ALA A 104 -34.75 -5.47 -38.76
N MET A 105 -34.40 -5.86 -39.99
CA MET A 105 -33.21 -6.68 -40.26
C MET A 105 -31.92 -5.89 -39.95
N ASN A 106 -31.88 -4.59 -40.25
CA ASN A 106 -30.72 -3.75 -39.96
C ASN A 106 -30.52 -3.54 -38.45
N ILE A 107 -31.60 -3.35 -37.68
CA ILE A 107 -31.53 -3.28 -36.20
C ILE A 107 -31.03 -4.62 -35.62
N PHE A 108 -31.54 -5.76 -36.11
CA PHE A 108 -31.08 -7.08 -35.68
C PHE A 108 -29.60 -7.33 -36.01
N LYS A 109 -29.17 -7.00 -37.23
CA LYS A 109 -27.75 -7.04 -37.65
C LYS A 109 -26.89 -6.19 -36.72
N ASP A 110 -27.28 -4.95 -36.44
CA ASP A 110 -26.53 -4.03 -35.58
C ASP A 110 -26.39 -4.54 -34.13
N MET A 111 -27.45 -5.12 -33.55
CA MET A 111 -27.38 -5.77 -32.24
C MET A 111 -26.43 -6.98 -32.27
N ARG A 112 -26.57 -7.85 -33.27
CA ARG A 112 -25.72 -9.03 -33.47
C ARG A 112 -24.25 -8.64 -33.60
N ASP A 113 -23.95 -7.60 -34.36
CA ASP A 113 -22.59 -7.09 -34.57
C ASP A 113 -22.00 -6.53 -33.29
N THR A 114 -22.78 -5.76 -32.53
CA THR A 114 -22.34 -5.19 -31.25
C THR A 114 -21.96 -6.31 -30.27
N GLN A 115 -22.78 -7.36 -30.17
CA GLN A 115 -22.48 -8.53 -29.33
C GLN A 115 -21.28 -9.33 -29.86
N LEU A 116 -21.15 -9.51 -31.18
CA LEU A 116 -20.01 -10.20 -31.78
C LEU A 116 -18.69 -9.44 -31.51
N MET A 117 -18.67 -8.13 -31.74
CA MET A 117 -17.48 -7.30 -31.54
C MET A 117 -17.13 -7.12 -30.05
N GLN A 118 -18.13 -7.11 -29.15
CA GLN A 118 -17.89 -7.16 -27.71
C GLN A 118 -17.19 -8.46 -27.29
N ASN A 119 -17.63 -9.62 -27.82
CA ASN A 119 -16.97 -10.90 -27.57
C ASN A 119 -15.55 -10.94 -28.15
N VAL A 120 -15.34 -10.41 -29.36
CA VAL A 120 -14.02 -10.31 -29.98
C VAL A 120 -13.06 -9.44 -29.17
N ALA A 121 -13.50 -8.26 -28.70
CA ALA A 121 -12.71 -7.40 -27.83
C ALA A 121 -12.35 -8.09 -26.50
N SER A 122 -13.32 -8.74 -25.86
CA SER A 122 -13.09 -9.48 -24.61
C SER A 122 -12.14 -10.68 -24.78
N ALA A 123 -12.10 -11.30 -25.97
CA ALA A 123 -11.20 -12.40 -26.30
C ALA A 123 -9.77 -11.97 -26.68
N GLY A 124 -9.48 -10.66 -26.76
CA GLY A 124 -8.15 -10.12 -27.07
C GLY A 124 -8.11 -9.20 -28.30
N GLY A 125 -9.18 -9.16 -29.11
CA GLY A 125 -9.40 -8.16 -30.15
C GLY A 125 -8.23 -7.94 -31.10
N MET A 126 -7.80 -6.67 -31.19
CA MET A 126 -6.61 -6.21 -31.91
C MET A 126 -5.52 -5.70 -30.95
N GLY A 127 -5.69 -5.88 -29.64
CA GLY A 127 -4.78 -5.39 -28.59
C GLY A 127 -4.85 -3.88 -28.35
N LEU A 128 -5.87 -3.19 -28.86
CA LEU A 128 -5.99 -1.73 -28.69
C LEU A 128 -6.29 -1.36 -27.24
N ALA A 129 -7.09 -2.16 -26.53
CA ALA A 129 -7.36 -1.98 -25.11
C ALA A 129 -6.07 -2.05 -24.26
N ASP A 130 -5.16 -2.98 -24.57
CA ASP A 130 -3.89 -3.11 -23.86
C ASP A 130 -2.92 -1.95 -24.15
N MET A 131 -2.93 -1.42 -25.38
CA MET A 131 -2.17 -0.22 -25.72
C MET A 131 -2.71 1.01 -24.97
N LEU A 132 -4.03 1.20 -24.96
CA LEU A 132 -4.69 2.30 -24.27
C LEU A 132 -4.49 2.21 -22.74
N TYR A 133 -4.59 1.00 -22.18
CA TYR A 133 -4.29 0.72 -20.77
C TYR A 133 -2.85 1.10 -20.43
N LYS A 134 -1.85 0.70 -21.23
CA LYS A 134 -0.43 1.05 -21.01
C LYS A 134 -0.18 2.56 -21.00
N GLN A 135 -0.91 3.34 -21.80
CA GLN A 135 -0.80 4.80 -21.82
C GLN A 135 -1.53 5.47 -20.65
N LEU A 136 -2.69 4.94 -20.24
CA LEU A 136 -3.57 5.61 -19.27
C LEU A 136 -3.31 5.17 -17.82
N ALA A 137 -2.87 3.93 -17.59
CA ALA A 137 -2.61 3.39 -16.25
C ALA A 137 -1.60 4.21 -15.43
N PRO A 138 -0.45 4.67 -15.96
CA PRO A 138 0.50 5.46 -15.17
C PRO A 138 -0.11 6.74 -14.60
N SER A 139 -0.96 7.42 -15.39
CA SER A 139 -1.64 8.66 -15.00
C SER A 139 -2.73 8.40 -13.95
N VAL A 140 -3.60 7.41 -14.21
CA VAL A 140 -4.71 7.05 -13.32
C VAL A 140 -4.20 6.51 -11.98
N LEU A 141 -3.18 5.64 -11.99
CA LEU A 141 -2.56 5.10 -10.77
C LEU A 141 -1.89 6.19 -9.93
N LYS A 142 -1.18 7.13 -10.57
CA LYS A 142 -0.57 8.28 -9.87
C LYS A 142 -1.63 9.17 -9.22
N GLN A 143 -2.75 9.39 -9.90
CA GLN A 143 -3.87 10.18 -9.40
C GLN A 143 -4.59 9.48 -8.23
N GLU A 144 -4.79 8.16 -8.31
CA GLU A 144 -5.36 7.35 -7.24
C GLU A 144 -4.44 7.29 -6.01
N GLN A 145 -3.13 7.12 -6.20
CA GLN A 145 -2.15 7.15 -5.11
C GLN A 145 -2.10 8.50 -4.40
N ALA A 146 -2.29 9.61 -5.13
CA ALA A 146 -2.40 10.94 -4.53
C ALA A 146 -3.70 11.08 -3.72
N ALA A 147 -4.84 10.59 -4.25
CA ALA A 147 -6.12 10.59 -3.54
C ALA A 147 -6.10 9.71 -2.28
N ALA A 148 -5.52 8.51 -2.36
CA ALA A 148 -5.39 7.58 -1.23
C ALA A 148 -4.51 8.16 -0.11
N LYS A 149 -3.40 8.82 -0.44
CA LYS A 149 -2.56 9.52 0.55
C LYS A 149 -3.27 10.71 1.19
N ALA A 150 -4.08 11.45 0.44
CA ALA A 150 -4.91 12.52 1.00
C ALA A 150 -5.98 12.00 1.96
N ALA A 151 -6.61 10.87 1.64
CA ALA A 151 -7.61 10.23 2.51
C ALA A 151 -7.01 9.68 3.82
N ASP A 152 -5.87 8.98 3.76
CA ASP A 152 -5.17 8.47 4.96
C ASP A 152 -4.69 9.64 5.87
N ALA A 153 -4.22 10.74 5.27
CA ALA A 153 -3.88 11.96 6.01
C ALA A 153 -5.11 12.61 6.68
N GLN A 154 -6.25 12.69 5.99
CA GLN A 154 -7.50 13.21 6.55
C GLN A 154 -8.00 12.33 7.71
N GLN A 155 -7.94 11.00 7.57
CA GLN A 155 -8.40 10.07 8.61
C GLN A 155 -7.50 10.11 9.85
N LYS A 156 -6.18 10.22 9.68
CA LYS A 156 -5.24 10.45 10.80
C LYS A 156 -5.46 11.81 11.47
N THR A 157 -5.76 12.86 10.70
CA THR A 157 -6.05 14.20 11.25
C THR A 157 -7.34 14.22 12.05
N ALA A 158 -8.40 13.55 11.58
CA ALA A 158 -9.67 13.43 12.29
C ALA A 158 -9.54 12.63 13.59
N ALA A 159 -8.83 11.50 13.56
CA ALA A 159 -8.58 10.68 14.75
C ALA A 159 -7.77 11.43 15.82
N ASN A 160 -6.72 12.16 15.41
CA ASN A 160 -5.89 12.93 16.34
C ASN A 160 -6.65 14.11 16.94
N LYS A 161 -7.52 14.79 16.16
CA LYS A 161 -8.40 15.86 16.65
C LYS A 161 -9.43 15.35 17.67
N ALA A 162 -9.96 14.14 17.49
CA ALA A 162 -10.87 13.52 18.45
C ALA A 162 -10.18 13.18 19.78
N ALA A 163 -8.96 12.62 19.74
CA ALA A 163 -8.17 12.30 20.93
C ALA A 163 -7.77 13.56 21.73
N GLN A 164 -7.45 14.66 21.05
CA GLN A 164 -7.13 15.94 21.69
C GLN A 164 -8.35 16.61 22.34
N ALA A 165 -9.55 16.45 21.75
CA ALA A 165 -10.78 16.99 22.32
C ALA A 165 -11.16 16.33 23.67
N SER A 166 -10.95 15.01 23.80
CA SER A 166 -11.21 14.28 25.05
C SER A 166 -10.19 14.57 26.17
N ALA A 167 -8.96 14.97 25.82
CA ALA A 167 -7.92 15.31 26.79
C ALA A 167 -8.06 16.73 27.36
N SER A 168 -8.93 17.57 26.80
CA SER A 168 -9.16 18.96 27.22
C SER A 168 -10.38 19.14 28.12
N TYR A 169 -11.02 18.05 28.57
CA TYR A 169 -12.25 18.06 29.38
C TYR A 169 -12.14 17.20 30.66
N MET A 170 -10.91 16.95 31.11
CA MET A 170 -10.55 16.46 32.45
C MET A 170 -9.59 17.46 33.10
#